data_AF-A0A935KJ38-F1
#
_entry.id   AF-A0A935KJ38-F1
#
_cell.length_a   1.000
_cell.length_b   1.000
_cell.length_c   1.000
_cell.angle_alpha   90.00
_cell.angle_beta   90.00
_cell.angle_gamma   90.00
#
_symmetry.space_group_name_H-M   'P 1'
#
loop_
_entity.id
_entity.type
_entity.pdbx_description
1 polymer ?
#
loop_
_entity_poly.entity_id
_entity_poly.type
_entity_poly.pdbx_seq_one_letter_code
_entity_poly.pdbx_strand_id
1 'polypeptide(L)'
;MPINNFEPRKLEEADYLLLSGWRNGSLFSIAQPDDEWRTFVKRLPALEGIKTAMFTTYKLFSGGILRSMKKYLKEKTKNLEFAFVSRDGSLSISDQMALNDFIG
;
A
#
# COMPACT_ATOMS: atom_id res chain seq x y z
N MET A 1 -5.29 -3.44 -10.62
CA MET A 1 -5.87 -4.80 -10.65
C MET A 1 -6.46 -5.11 -9.28
N PRO A 2 -7.69 -5.63 -9.17
CA PRO A 2 -8.23 -6.11 -7.90
C PRO A 2 -7.36 -7.19 -7.27
N ILE A 3 -7.21 -7.19 -5.93
CA ILE A 3 -6.31 -8.12 -5.21
C ILE A 3 -6.72 -9.60 -5.35
N ASN A 4 -8.01 -9.86 -5.58
CA ASN A 4 -8.54 -11.20 -5.80
C ASN A 4 -8.23 -11.79 -7.19
N ASN A 5 -7.83 -10.95 -8.15
CA ASN A 5 -7.45 -11.35 -9.50
C ASN A 5 -5.92 -11.34 -9.71
N PHE A 6 -5.16 -11.13 -8.65
CA PHE A 6 -3.71 -11.11 -8.69
C PHE A 6 -3.14 -12.53 -8.66
N GLU A 7 -2.15 -12.78 -9.52
CA GLU A 7 -1.38 -14.01 -9.54
C GLU A 7 0.08 -13.70 -9.18
N PRO A 8 0.71 -14.46 -8.25
CA PRO A 8 2.07 -14.16 -7.80
C PRO A 8 3.12 -14.05 -8.91
N ARG A 9 2.98 -14.82 -10.00
CA ARG A 9 3.90 -14.79 -11.14
C ARG A 9 4.01 -13.42 -11.80
N LYS A 10 2.98 -12.57 -11.67
CA LYS A 10 3.00 -11.21 -12.19
C LYS A 10 4.03 -10.31 -11.51
N LEU A 11 4.62 -10.73 -10.39
CA LEU A 11 5.71 -10.01 -9.74
C LEU A 11 7.09 -10.35 -10.32
N GLU A 12 7.24 -11.45 -11.04
CA GLU A 12 8.54 -11.89 -11.58
C GLU A 12 9.12 -10.86 -12.58
N GLU A 13 8.24 -10.13 -13.27
CA GLU A 13 8.58 -9.12 -14.27
C GLU A 13 8.29 -7.69 -13.78
N ALA A 14 7.92 -7.50 -12.51
CA ALA A 14 7.48 -6.21 -12.00
C ALA A 14 8.62 -5.42 -11.36
N ASP A 15 8.89 -4.22 -11.88
CA ASP A 15 9.80 -3.27 -11.23
C ASP A 15 9.14 -2.56 -10.02
N TYR A 16 7.82 -2.41 -10.07
CA TYR A 16 7.04 -1.62 -9.14
C TYR A 16 5.82 -2.37 -8.60
N LEU A 17 5.58 -2.23 -7.29
CA LEU A 17 4.34 -2.67 -6.65
C LEU A 17 3.73 -1.52 -5.85
N LEU A 18 2.57 -1.02 -6.30
CA LEU A 18 1.76 -0.05 -5.58
C LEU A 18 0.54 -0.73 -4.96
N LEU A 19 0.41 -0.65 -3.64
CA LEU A 19 -0.68 -1.30 -2.90
C LEU A 19 -1.60 -0.30 -2.23
N SER A 20 -2.88 -0.37 -2.56
CA SER A 20 -3.94 0.23 -1.76
C SER A 20 -4.65 -0.79 -0.91
N GLY A 21 -5.09 -0.36 0.25
CA GLY A 21 -5.98 -1.12 1.12
C GLY A 21 -6.96 -0.20 1.80
N TRP A 22 -8.05 -0.79 2.29
CA TRP A 22 -9.07 -0.06 3.01
C TRP A 22 -9.04 -0.43 4.48
N ARG A 23 -9.56 0.42 5.35
CA ARG A 23 -9.65 0.15 6.78
C ARG A 23 -10.93 -0.64 7.04
N ASN A 24 -10.84 -1.68 7.86
CA ASN A 24 -12.04 -2.35 8.35
C ASN A 24 -12.83 -1.45 9.31
N GLY A 25 -14.16 -1.44 9.14
CA GLY A 25 -15.11 -1.05 10.19
C GLY A 25 -15.30 0.46 10.44
N SER A 26 -16.07 0.73 11.50
CA SER A 26 -16.52 2.05 11.98
C SER A 26 -15.35 2.95 12.41
N LEU A 27 -15.46 4.28 12.28
CA LEU A 27 -14.42 5.29 12.60
C LEU A 27 -13.70 5.04 13.94
N PHE A 28 -14.39 4.44 14.91
CA PHE A 28 -13.88 4.18 16.26
C PHE A 28 -13.15 2.84 16.45
N SER A 29 -13.13 1.96 15.44
CA SER A 29 -12.43 0.68 15.49
C SER A 29 -10.91 0.86 15.31
N ILE A 30 -10.13 -0.11 15.84
CA ILE A 30 -8.67 -0.17 15.65
C ILE A 30 -8.36 -0.06 14.15
N ALA A 31 -7.48 0.88 13.78
CA ALA A 31 -7.15 1.14 12.38
C ALA A 31 -6.31 0.00 11.77
N GLN A 32 -6.99 -1.07 11.38
CA GLN A 32 -6.44 -2.23 10.69
C GLN A 32 -6.87 -2.25 9.22
N PRO A 33 -5.99 -2.66 8.29
CA PRO A 33 -6.38 -2.91 6.92
C PRO A 33 -7.37 -4.06 6.86
N ASP A 34 -8.16 -4.09 5.80
CA ASP A 34 -9.21 -5.08 5.63
C ASP A 34 -8.69 -6.52 5.56
N ASP A 35 -9.56 -7.47 5.87
CA ASP A 35 -9.19 -8.88 6.04
C ASP A 35 -8.67 -9.49 4.73
N GLU A 36 -9.23 -9.06 3.60
CA GLU A 36 -8.80 -9.47 2.27
C GLU A 36 -7.40 -8.94 1.97
N TRP A 37 -7.14 -7.66 2.25
CA TRP A 37 -5.83 -7.04 2.08
C TRP A 37 -4.76 -7.71 2.93
N ARG A 38 -5.06 -8.00 4.21
CA ARG A 38 -4.11 -8.70 5.09
C ARG A 38 -3.80 -10.10 4.59
N THR A 39 -4.83 -10.83 4.15
CA THR A 39 -4.68 -12.18 3.60
C THR A 39 -3.85 -12.16 2.32
N PHE A 40 -4.11 -11.18 1.46
CA PHE A 40 -3.36 -10.95 0.24
C PHE A 40 -1.88 -10.70 0.51
N VAL A 41 -1.55 -9.70 1.36
CA VAL A 41 -0.16 -9.35 1.65
C VAL A 41 0.60 -10.51 2.29
N LYS A 42 -0.03 -11.30 3.18
CA LYS A 42 0.60 -12.48 3.76
C LYS A 42 1.00 -13.53 2.72
N ARG A 43 0.23 -13.66 1.64
CA ARG A 43 0.47 -14.61 0.54
C ARG A 43 1.50 -14.12 -0.48
N LEU A 44 1.85 -12.83 -0.46
CA LEU A 44 2.89 -12.32 -1.34
C LEU A 44 4.23 -13.02 -1.06
N PRO A 45 5.03 -13.31 -2.10
CA PRO A 45 6.41 -13.73 -1.92
C PRO A 45 7.24 -12.60 -1.28
N ALA A 46 8.52 -12.85 -1.04
CA ALA A 46 9.45 -11.77 -0.76
C ALA A 46 9.45 -10.78 -1.94
N LEU A 47 9.46 -9.48 -1.63
CA LEU A 47 9.42 -8.39 -2.62
C LEU A 47 10.80 -7.74 -2.74
N GLU A 48 11.85 -8.55 -2.67
CA GLU A 48 13.22 -8.09 -2.83
C GLU A 48 13.44 -7.67 -4.29
N GLY A 49 14.13 -6.55 -4.51
CA GLY A 49 14.32 -5.97 -5.85
C GLY A 49 13.12 -5.20 -6.41
N ILE A 50 11.92 -5.39 -5.87
CA ILE A 50 10.70 -4.68 -6.32
C ILE A 50 10.52 -3.40 -5.50
N LYS A 51 10.48 -2.25 -6.17
CA LYS A 51 10.18 -0.97 -5.51
C LYS A 51 8.72 -1.00 -5.05
N THR A 52 8.50 -0.94 -3.74
CA THR A 52 7.17 -1.11 -3.16
C THR A 52 6.70 0.19 -2.49
N ALA A 53 5.48 0.61 -2.81
CA ALA A 53 4.82 1.76 -2.20
C ALA A 53 3.37 1.45 -1.81
N MET A 54 2.82 2.27 -0.91
CA MET A 54 1.42 2.22 -0.53
C MET A 54 0.68 3.48 -0.98
N PHE A 55 -0.60 3.37 -1.26
CA PHE A 55 -1.47 4.54 -1.45
C PHE A 55 -2.81 4.36 -0.77
N THR A 56 -3.42 5.45 -0.31
CA THR A 56 -4.72 5.41 0.33
C THR A 56 -5.53 6.68 0.08
N THR A 57 -6.86 6.57 0.01
CA THR A 57 -7.78 7.64 -0.41
C THR A 57 -8.61 8.22 0.76
N TYR A 58 -8.11 8.17 2.00
CA TYR A 58 -8.87 8.60 3.18
C TYR A 58 -8.89 10.11 3.41
N LYS A 59 -10.10 10.67 3.57
CA LYS A 59 -10.32 12.05 4.02
C LYS A 59 -9.80 12.35 5.43
N LEU A 60 -9.84 11.36 6.34
CA LEU A 60 -9.53 11.55 7.77
C LEU A 60 -8.74 10.37 8.36
N PHE A 61 -7.87 10.65 9.35
CA PHE A 61 -7.18 9.69 10.22
C PHE A 61 -6.41 8.54 9.53
N SER A 62 -5.76 8.82 8.39
CA SER A 62 -4.97 7.83 7.63
C SER A 62 -3.70 7.32 8.33
N GLY A 63 -3.21 8.01 9.36
CA GLY A 63 -1.94 7.67 10.01
C GLY A 63 -1.92 6.28 10.67
N GLY A 64 -3.01 5.87 11.31
CA GLY A 64 -3.11 4.57 11.99
C GLY A 64 -3.12 3.40 11.01
N ILE A 65 -3.95 3.51 9.96
CA ILE A 65 -4.06 2.49 8.90
C ILE A 65 -2.75 2.35 8.12
N LEU A 66 -2.12 3.47 7.74
CA LEU A 66 -0.82 3.45 7.06
C LEU A 66 0.27 2.79 7.91
N ARG A 67 0.31 3.09 9.21
CA ARG A 67 1.26 2.46 10.13
C ARG A 67 1.02 0.94 10.22
N SER A 68 -0.24 0.50 10.23
CA SER A 68 -0.56 -0.93 10.25
C SER A 68 -0.16 -1.62 8.93
N MET A 69 -0.54 -1.06 7.78
CA MET A 69 -0.16 -1.59 6.46
C MET A 69 1.38 -1.67 6.31
N LYS A 70 2.09 -0.64 6.77
CA LYS A 70 3.57 -0.62 6.79
C LYS A 70 4.16 -1.80 7.55
N LYS A 71 3.53 -2.24 8.66
CA LYS A 71 4.02 -3.40 9.43
C LYS A 71 3.94 -4.68 8.61
N TYR A 72 2.80 -4.95 7.95
CA TYR A 72 2.63 -6.14 7.13
C TYR A 72 3.61 -6.18 5.95
N LEU A 73 3.87 -5.05 5.29
CA LEU A 73 4.78 -5.01 4.15
C LEU A 73 6.26 -5.08 4.53
N LYS A 74 6.64 -4.61 5.73
CA LYS A 74 8.01 -4.76 6.24
C LYS A 74 8.42 -6.21 6.44
N GLU A 75 7.46 -7.13 6.57
CA GLU A 75 7.74 -8.58 6.58
C GLU A 75 8.09 -9.12 5.19
N LYS A 76 7.83 -8.36 4.12
CA LYS A 76 8.02 -8.78 2.72
C LYS A 76 9.17 -8.07 2.03
N THR A 77 9.49 -6.84 2.42
CA THR A 77 10.60 -6.08 1.87
C THR A 77 11.10 -5.02 2.83
N LYS A 78 12.40 -4.71 2.70
CA LYS A 78 13.03 -3.56 3.36
C LYS A 78 12.88 -2.27 2.53
N ASN A 79 12.59 -2.40 1.24
CA ASN A 79 12.49 -1.30 0.27
C ASN A 79 11.05 -0.74 0.19
N LEU A 80 10.49 -0.41 1.35
CA LEU A 80 9.19 0.28 1.42
C LEU A 80 9.45 1.78 1.45
N GLU A 81 9.46 2.37 0.25
CA GLU A 81 9.88 3.76 0.01
C GLU A 81 8.86 4.76 0.55
N PHE A 82 7.56 4.58 0.27
CA PHE A 82 6.60 5.67 0.49
C PHE A 82 5.14 5.26 0.70
N ALA A 83 4.35 6.19 1.26
CA ALA A 83 2.90 6.08 1.42
C ALA A 83 2.20 7.37 0.97
N PHE A 84 1.36 7.30 -0.06
CA PHE A 84 0.58 8.43 -0.58
C PHE A 84 -0.80 8.52 0.07
N VAL A 85 -1.27 9.73 0.36
CA VAL A 85 -2.63 9.97 0.85
C VAL A 85 -3.34 10.97 -0.05
N SER A 86 -4.39 10.52 -0.73
CA SER A 86 -5.33 11.42 -1.40
C SER A 86 -6.57 11.62 -0.53
N ARG A 87 -6.99 12.86 -0.28
CA ARG A 87 -8.19 13.16 0.53
C ARG A 87 -9.40 13.48 -0.33
N ASP A 88 -9.18 14.06 -1.50
CA ASP A 88 -10.20 14.63 -2.37
C ASP A 88 -10.08 14.15 -3.82
N GLY A 89 -9.27 13.12 -4.06
CA GLY A 89 -8.94 12.65 -5.40
C GLY A 89 -7.73 13.34 -6.01
N SER A 90 -7.17 14.36 -5.33
CA SER A 90 -5.89 14.96 -5.69
C SER A 90 -4.76 14.50 -4.76
N LEU A 91 -3.53 14.59 -5.25
CA LEU A 91 -2.31 14.45 -4.46
C LEU A 91 -1.76 15.84 -4.16
N SER A 92 -1.19 16.03 -2.97
CA SER A 92 -0.42 17.24 -2.68
C SER A 92 0.77 17.35 -3.65
N ILE A 93 1.30 18.57 -3.86
CA ILE A 93 2.48 18.77 -4.72
C ILE A 93 3.65 17.89 -4.24
N SER A 94 3.87 17.79 -2.93
CA SER A 94 4.91 16.93 -2.36
C SER A 94 4.67 15.44 -2.64
N ASP A 95 3.41 14.98 -2.59
CA ASP A 95 3.09 13.58 -2.91
C ASP A 95 3.22 13.30 -4.40
N GLN A 96 2.91 14.27 -5.28
CA GLN A 96 3.13 14.15 -6.72
C GLN A 96 4.63 14.06 -7.04
N MET A 97 5.45 14.92 -6.43
CA MET A 97 6.90 14.87 -6.59
C MET A 97 7.45 13.52 -6.09
N ALA A 98 7.04 13.07 -4.90
CA ALA A 98 7.45 11.78 -4.37
C ALA A 98 6.99 10.59 -5.24
N LEU A 99 5.82 10.68 -5.88
CA LEU A 99 5.34 9.66 -6.81
C LEU A 99 6.19 9.65 -8.08
N ASN A 100 6.49 10.83 -8.64
CA ASN A 100 7.34 10.95 -9.83
C ASN A 100 8.75 10.41 -9.54
N ASP A 101 9.35 10.79 -8.41
CA ASP A 101 10.66 10.27 -7.99
C ASP A 101 10.63 8.75 -7.78
N PHE A 102 9.50 8.21 -7.30
CA PHE A 102 9.33 6.77 -7.12
C PHE A 102 9.31 6.04 -8.47
N ILE A 103 8.48 6.48 -9.42
CA ILE A 103 8.25 5.78 -10.70
C ILE A 103 9.34 6.02 -11.75
N GLY A 104 10.09 7.13 -11.66
CA GLY A 104 11.11 7.52 -12.65
C GLY A 104 10.56 8.37 -13.78
#